data_AF-A0A2N2V651-F1
#
_entry.id   AF-A0A2N2V651-F1
#
_cell.length_a   1.000
_cell.length_b   1.000
_cell.length_c   1.000
_cell.angle_alpha   90.00
_cell.angle_beta   90.00
_cell.angle_gamma   90.00
#
_symmetry.space_group_name_H-M   'P 1'
#
loop_
_entity.id
_entity.type
_entity.pdbx_description
1 polymer ?
#
loop_
_entity_poly.entity_id
_entity_poly.type
_entity_poly.pdbx_seq_one_letter_code
_entity_poly.pdbx_strand_id
1 'polypeptide(L)'
;MAGSLLARADARHRPPARTGAFGQRMYSFGTISFEECLIDTVSRGGDADTTGAIVGMLAGARYGKEAILRRWLKALEESTHDACETQAAALLALADGKAA
;
A
#
# COMPACT_ATOMS: atom_id res chain seq x y z
N MET A 1 -51.70 -9.11 36.00
CA MET A 1 -50.88 -10.19 35.41
C MET A 1 -51.51 -10.56 34.07
N ALA A 2 -51.01 -10.29 32.86
CA ALA A 2 -49.93 -9.49 32.34
C ALA A 2 -50.39 -9.07 30.93
N GLY A 3 -50.19 -7.80 30.56
CA GLY A 3 -50.49 -7.30 29.23
C GLY A 3 -49.23 -7.20 28.38
N SER A 4 -49.35 -7.71 27.15
CA SER A 4 -48.97 -7.02 25.92
C SER A 4 -47.51 -7.10 25.38
N LEU A 5 -47.50 -7.36 24.07
CA LEU A 5 -46.75 -6.68 23.01
C LEU A 5 -45.36 -7.18 22.58
N LEU A 6 -45.41 -7.77 21.39
CA LEU A 6 -44.47 -7.68 20.27
C LEU A 6 -43.61 -6.40 20.18
N ALA A 7 -42.49 -6.60 19.51
CA ALA A 7 -41.56 -5.64 18.90
C ALA A 7 -40.42 -5.15 19.79
N ARG A 8 -39.22 -5.69 19.53
CA ARG A 8 -38.12 -4.92 18.92
C ARG A 8 -36.93 -5.82 18.63
N ALA A 9 -36.59 -5.93 17.35
CA ALA A 9 -35.29 -6.37 16.87
C ALA A 9 -34.23 -5.40 17.41
N ASP A 10 -33.37 -5.90 18.28
CA ASP A 10 -32.32 -5.13 18.92
C ASP A 10 -30.99 -5.46 18.24
N ALA A 11 -30.62 -4.60 17.31
CA ALA A 11 -29.35 -4.59 16.60
C ALA A 11 -28.21 -4.11 17.51
N ARG A 12 -27.99 -4.80 18.64
CA ARG A 12 -26.83 -4.58 19.50
C ARG A 12 -25.67 -5.48 19.09
N HIS A 13 -24.75 -4.86 18.35
CA HIS A 13 -23.32 -4.95 18.60
C HIS A 13 -22.73 -6.37 18.69
N ARG A 14 -22.68 -7.07 17.55
CA ARG A 14 -21.70 -8.16 17.38
C ARG A 14 -20.36 -7.51 16.99
N PRO A 15 -19.29 -7.60 17.79
CA PRO A 15 -17.97 -7.20 17.33
C PRO A 15 -17.57 -8.12 16.16
N PRO A 16 -17.04 -7.61 15.03
CA PRO A 16 -16.52 -8.49 14.00
C PRO A 16 -15.35 -9.28 14.59
N ALA A 17 -15.43 -10.59 14.40
CA ALA A 17 -14.52 -11.58 14.95
C ALA A 17 -13.05 -11.24 14.62
N ARG A 18 -12.23 -11.11 15.66
CA ARG A 18 -10.77 -11.25 15.59
C ARG A 18 -10.44 -12.71 15.26
N THR A 19 -10.57 -13.15 14.01
CA THR A 19 -10.00 -14.44 13.60
C THR A 19 -9.79 -14.49 12.08
N GLY A 20 -8.51 -14.47 11.68
CA GLY A 20 -8.02 -15.25 10.53
C GLY A 20 -8.53 -14.91 9.13
N ALA A 21 -8.26 -13.71 8.63
CA ALA A 21 -8.23 -13.44 7.17
C ALA A 21 -6.83 -13.00 6.70
N PHE A 22 -5.79 -13.56 7.33
CA PHE A 22 -4.37 -13.25 7.04
C PHE A 22 -3.84 -13.90 5.74
N GLY A 23 -4.69 -14.57 4.96
CA GLY A 23 -4.27 -15.39 3.81
C GLY A 23 -4.84 -15.00 2.44
N GLN A 24 -5.70 -13.98 2.31
CA GLN A 24 -6.45 -13.76 1.05
C GLN A 24 -6.38 -12.35 0.46
N ARG A 25 -5.47 -11.49 0.94
CA ARG A 25 -5.23 -10.16 0.34
C ARG A 25 -3.90 -10.15 -0.39
N MET A 26 -3.80 -11.05 -1.37
CA MET A 26 -2.77 -11.02 -2.39
C MET A 26 -3.13 -9.91 -3.39
N TYR A 27 -2.30 -8.86 -3.48
CA TYR A 27 -2.31 -7.87 -4.57
C TYR A 27 -3.62 -7.11 -4.86
N SER A 28 -4.29 -6.52 -3.86
CA SER A 28 -5.40 -5.62 -4.19
C SER A 28 -4.88 -4.24 -4.63
N PHE A 29 -4.26 -4.15 -5.82
CA PHE A 29 -3.94 -2.89 -6.51
C PHE A 29 -5.20 -2.13 -6.99
N GLY A 30 -6.41 -2.62 -6.63
CA GLY A 30 -7.67 -2.15 -7.17
C GLY A 30 -8.40 -1.09 -6.32
N THR A 31 -8.00 -0.86 -5.06
CA THR A 31 -8.79 0.02 -4.16
C THR A 31 -8.01 0.71 -3.04
N ILE A 32 -6.68 0.59 -2.99
CA ILE A 32 -5.84 1.10 -1.90
C ILE A 32 -4.81 2.11 -2.42
N SER A 33 -4.45 3.11 -1.62
CA SER A 33 -3.42 4.10 -1.99
C SER A 33 -2.01 3.49 -1.97
N PHE A 34 -1.02 4.20 -2.53
CA PHE A 34 0.40 3.81 -2.41
C PHE A 34 0.79 3.60 -0.95
N GLU A 35 0.38 4.51 -0.07
CA GLU A 35 0.65 4.46 1.36
C GLU A 35 0.08 3.20 2.02
N GLU A 36 -1.20 2.93 1.80
CA GLU A 36 -1.88 1.77 2.39
C GLU A 36 -1.28 0.46 1.90
N CYS A 37 -0.94 0.39 0.61
CA CYS A 37 -0.32 -0.79 0.00
C CYS A 37 1.04 -1.10 0.62
N LEU A 38 1.87 -0.07 0.80
CA LEU A 38 3.23 -0.25 1.32
C LEU A 38 3.21 -0.52 2.83
N ILE A 39 2.38 0.19 3.60
CA ILE A 39 2.21 -0.04 5.04
C ILE A 39 1.71 -1.46 5.31
N ASP A 40 0.67 -1.93 4.60
CA ASP A 40 0.16 -3.30 4.77
C ASP A 40 1.24 -4.34 4.47
N THR A 41 2.04 -4.11 3.43
CA THR A 41 3.12 -5.02 3.03
C THR A 41 4.19 -5.15 4.11
N VAL A 42 4.74 -4.04 4.59
CA VAL A 42 5.83 -4.08 5.58
C VAL A 42 5.34 -4.51 6.96
N SER A 43 4.06 -4.22 7.30
CA SER A 43 3.47 -4.59 8.58
C SER A 43 3.23 -6.10 8.75
N ARG A 44 3.31 -6.89 7.67
CA ARG A 44 3.22 -8.36 7.73
C ARG A 44 4.47 -9.02 8.29
N GLY A 45 5.59 -8.30 8.36
CA GLY A 45 6.86 -8.81 8.88
C GLY A 45 7.51 -9.86 7.96
N GLY A 46 8.46 -10.62 8.51
CA GLY A 46 9.30 -11.52 7.73
C GLY A 46 10.38 -10.75 6.97
N ASP A 47 10.46 -10.95 5.65
CA ASP A 47 11.36 -10.22 4.76
C ASP A 47 10.68 -8.92 4.27
N ALA A 48 10.38 -8.04 5.22
CA ALA A 48 9.64 -6.81 4.98
C ALA A 48 10.41 -5.84 4.08
N ASP A 49 11.75 -5.85 4.15
CA ASP A 49 12.60 -4.96 3.35
C ASP A 49 12.55 -5.34 1.87
N THR A 50 12.77 -6.62 1.55
CA THR A 50 12.74 -7.08 0.15
C THR A 50 11.33 -7.03 -0.42
N THR A 51 10.33 -7.46 0.34
CA THR A 51 8.92 -7.43 -0.09
C THR A 51 8.44 -5.99 -0.25
N GLY A 52 8.83 -5.11 0.67
CA GLY A 52 8.53 -3.68 0.61
C GLY A 52 9.16 -3.00 -0.60
N ALA A 53 10.41 -3.34 -0.95
CA ALA A 53 11.06 -2.82 -2.15
C ALA A 53 10.34 -3.26 -3.44
N ILE A 54 10.00 -4.55 -3.55
CA ILE A 54 9.30 -5.09 -4.73
C ILE A 54 7.91 -4.46 -4.87
N VAL A 55 7.14 -4.38 -3.77
CA VAL A 55 5.81 -3.76 -3.79
C VAL A 55 5.92 -2.25 -4.04
N GLY A 56 6.91 -1.57 -3.47
CA GLY A 56 7.16 -0.15 -3.70
C GLY A 56 7.43 0.16 -5.17
N MET A 57 8.19 -0.69 -5.86
CA MET A 57 8.40 -0.58 -7.32
C MET A 57 7.09 -0.73 -8.09
N LEU A 58 6.30 -1.77 -7.81
CA LEU A 58 5.05 -2.03 -8.52
C LEU A 58 4.00 -0.94 -8.25
N ALA A 59 3.84 -0.55 -6.98
CA ALA A 59 2.92 0.49 -6.57
C ALA A 59 3.36 1.87 -7.11
N GLY A 60 4.66 2.17 -7.12
CA GLY A 60 5.22 3.40 -7.68
C GLY A 60 4.97 3.51 -9.18
N ALA A 61 5.16 2.42 -9.94
CA ALA A 61 4.82 2.39 -11.35
C ALA A 61 3.31 2.55 -11.61
N ARG A 62 2.45 2.06 -10.71
CA ARG A 62 0.99 2.08 -10.85
C ARG A 62 0.36 3.42 -10.48
N TYR A 63 0.82 4.04 -9.40
CA TYR A 63 0.24 5.26 -8.81
C TYR A 63 1.03 6.53 -9.15
N GLY A 64 2.24 6.39 -9.70
CA GLY A 64 3.13 7.50 -10.02
C GLY A 64 3.98 7.94 -8.83
N LYS A 65 5.02 8.73 -9.13
CA LYS A 65 5.97 9.27 -8.14
C LYS A 65 5.28 10.21 -7.15
N GLU A 66 4.27 10.95 -7.61
CA GLU A 66 3.51 11.93 -6.83
C GLU A 66 2.69 11.28 -5.71
N ALA A 67 2.39 9.99 -5.84
CA ALA A 67 1.69 9.22 -4.82
C ALA A 67 2.61 8.83 -3.64
N ILE A 68 3.93 8.95 -3.79
CA ILE A 68 4.89 8.66 -2.73
C ILE A 68 4.85 9.82 -1.72
N LEU A 69 4.64 9.48 -0.45
CA LEU A 69 4.55 10.48 0.60
C LEU A 69 5.85 11.27 0.75
N ARG A 70 5.76 12.60 0.72
CA ARG A 70 6.91 13.49 0.89
C ARG A 70 7.72 13.21 2.16
N ARG A 71 7.07 12.78 3.23
CA ARG A 71 7.74 12.42 4.50
C ARG A 71 8.64 11.18 4.37
N TRP A 72 8.31 10.25 3.48
CA TRP A 72 9.13 9.08 3.19
C TRP A 72 10.30 9.42 2.28
N LEU A 73 10.05 10.26 1.26
CA LEU A 73 11.13 10.77 0.41
C LEU A 73 12.18 11.56 1.21
N LYS A 74 11.73 12.40 2.15
CA LYS A 74 12.64 13.15 3.05
C LYS A 74 13.48 12.29 3.99
N ALA A 75 13.10 11.03 4.19
CA ALA A 75 13.85 10.10 5.03
C ALA A 75 14.94 9.35 4.25
N LEU A 76 14.92 9.42 2.91
CA LEU A 76 15.96 8.85 2.07
C LEU A 76 17.22 9.71 2.16
N GLU A 77 18.36 9.05 2.01
CA GLU A 77 19.63 9.74 1.84
C GLU A 77 19.64 10.46 0.47
N GLU A 78 20.04 11.73 0.48
CA GLU A 78 19.87 12.65 -0.66
C GLU A 78 20.62 12.16 -1.91
N SER A 79 21.87 11.69 -1.78
CA SER A 79 22.65 11.23 -2.93
C SER A 79 22.07 9.96 -3.54
N THR A 80 21.54 9.04 -2.74
CA THR A 80 20.85 7.83 -3.19
C THR A 80 19.56 8.19 -3.92
N HIS A 81 18.76 9.11 -3.36
CA HIS A 81 17.54 9.59 -3.98
C HIS A 81 17.82 10.19 -5.37
N ASP A 82 18.79 11.09 -5.45
CA ASP A 82 19.16 11.77 -6.70
C ASP A 82 19.74 10.80 -7.74
N ALA A 83 20.55 9.83 -7.30
CA ALA A 83 21.08 8.78 -8.15
C ALA A 83 19.94 7.92 -8.74
N CYS A 84 18.97 7.53 -7.92
CA CYS A 84 17.80 6.77 -8.38
C CYS A 84 16.98 7.56 -9.41
N GLU A 85 16.72 8.85 -9.18
CA GLU A 85 15.98 9.68 -10.14
C GLU A 85 16.73 9.84 -11.47
N THR A 86 18.04 10.10 -11.40
CA THR A 86 18.89 10.26 -12.58
C THR A 86 18.93 8.98 -13.40
N GLN A 87 19.10 7.84 -12.75
CA GLN A 87 19.12 6.53 -13.42
C GLN A 87 17.77 6.20 -14.05
N ALA A 88 16.66 6.45 -13.35
CA ALA A 88 15.32 6.22 -13.89
C ALA A 88 15.07 7.06 -15.15
N ALA A 89 15.44 8.35 -15.13
CA ALA A 89 15.31 9.22 -16.29
C ALA A 89 16.19 8.77 -17.48
N ALA A 90 17.43 8.36 -17.20
CA ALA A 90 18.34 7.85 -18.23
C ALA A 90 17.82 6.56 -18.89
N LEU A 91 17.27 5.63 -18.10
CA LEU A 91 16.67 4.40 -18.61
C LEU A 91 15.44 4.67 -19.49
N LEU A 92 14.61 5.64 -19.13
CA LEU A 92 13.48 6.07 -19.96
C LEU A 92 13.95 6.71 -21.27
N ALA A 93 14.98 7.55 -21.24
CA ALA A 93 15.54 8.16 -22.45
C ALA A 93 16.15 7.13 -23.41
N LEU A 94 16.80 6.09 -22.87
CA LEU A 94 17.31 4.94 -23.64
C LEU A 94 16.15 4.16 -24.28
N ALA A 95 15.07 3.91 -23.53
CA ALA A 95 13.89 3.21 -24.04
C ALA A 95 13.17 4.00 -25.15
N ASP A 96 13.11 5.33 -25.04
CA ASP A 96 12.51 6.23 -26.04
C ASP A 96 13.37 6.40 -27.30
N GLY A 97 14.58 5.82 -27.35
CA GLY A 97 15.52 6.00 -28.47
C GLY A 97 16.07 7.42 -28.61
N LYS A 98 15.91 8.27 -27.59
CA LYS A 98 16.45 9.64 -27.53
C LYS A 98 17.92 9.70 -27.13
N ALA A 99 18.48 8.57 -26.73
CA ALA A 99 19.91 8.41 -26.51
C ALA A 99 20.58 8.00 -27.84
N ALA A 100 20.68 8.93 -28.77
CA ALA A 100 21.53 8.85 -29.97
C ALA A 100 22.09 10.22 -30.29
#